data_AF-A0A2D3UN39-F1
#
_entry.id   AF-A0A2D3UN39-F1
#
_cell.length_a   1.000
_cell.length_b   1.000
_cell.length_c   1.000
_cell.angle_alpha   90.00
_cell.angle_beta   90.00
_cell.angle_gamma   90.00
#
_symmetry.space_group_name_H-M   'P 1'
#
loop_
_entity.id
_entity.type
_entity.pdbx_description
1 polymer ?
#
loop_
_entity_poly.entity_id
_entity_poly.type
_entity_poly.pdbx_seq_one_letter_code
_entity_poly.pdbx_strand_id
1 'polypeptide(L)'
;MSSPTHSTAEQEKISTYNEKQSQYNASSDPEILVGEMKDVDDDREVFRKGADVDFRTVSWQRASVIFLKLIFATGVLSIPTAMLSLGAVGGAFNVIGWGALNTYSAVIQGDFRNRHSGCHSIADMAFEVGGTWLKETVGFLFVVAYVLCTGSGILGVSVGLNALSHHAACTVWWAFLATLVVAVAASVRKFQQMSWLTWAGFLSIFIAVFIVVVAVTTLDRPAAAPQTGDFDLGFYAIPAGVTFAAGVVASTTIFVSSAATSAFLPVISEMRNPRDFRKALYVCMGIVTAAYLSLSLVVYRWAGKWVASPSLGSAGQTVKMVAYGIGLVGLIVSACLYLHVAAKYCFVRILRDSRHLQSNTFIHWATWLGLTFGGAFLAFILAEAIPIFNYLIALTGSVCFAPIAISLPGYLWLFDHKQYRTGNMQQQTLYWLHAVMIPLGAFICVGGTYGVIEEIIKAYANGQIGSAFSCADNSGST
;
A
#
# COMPACT_ATOMS: atom_id res chain seq x y z
N MET A 1 -12.28 3.57 -88.08
CA MET A 1 -13.12 3.23 -86.91
C MET A 1 -12.21 2.88 -85.74
N SER A 2 -12.70 3.14 -84.52
CA SER A 2 -12.09 3.05 -83.18
C SER A 2 -11.10 4.14 -82.77
N SER A 3 -11.61 5.14 -82.05
CA SER A 3 -10.88 6.03 -81.14
C SER A 3 -11.18 5.65 -79.67
N PRO A 4 -10.27 5.94 -78.72
CA PRO A 4 -10.32 5.42 -77.35
C PRO A 4 -11.01 6.38 -76.37
N THR A 5 -12.01 5.90 -75.63
CA THR A 5 -12.76 6.67 -74.60
C THR A 5 -12.79 5.96 -73.25
N HIS A 6 -11.62 5.58 -72.71
CA HIS A 6 -11.55 4.97 -71.37
C HIS A 6 -10.51 5.58 -70.41
N SER A 7 -9.73 6.60 -70.82
CA SER A 7 -8.65 7.16 -69.99
C SER A 7 -9.04 8.35 -69.11
N THR A 8 -10.12 9.07 -69.42
CA THR A 8 -10.43 10.37 -68.79
C THR A 8 -11.26 10.24 -67.51
N ALA A 9 -12.17 9.28 -67.41
CA ALA A 9 -13.03 9.10 -66.23
C ALA A 9 -12.30 8.53 -65.01
N GLU A 10 -11.19 7.80 -65.23
CA GLU A 10 -10.38 7.22 -64.16
C GLU A 10 -9.40 8.23 -63.57
N GLN A 11 -8.87 9.14 -64.40
CA GLN A 11 -8.01 10.24 -63.96
C GLN A 11 -8.78 11.30 -63.14
N GLU A 12 -10.05 11.57 -63.47
CA GLU A 12 -10.89 12.51 -62.73
C GLU A 12 -11.33 11.95 -61.36
N LYS A 13 -11.50 10.62 -61.24
CA LYS A 13 -11.73 9.97 -59.93
C LYS A 13 -10.49 9.99 -59.03
N ILE A 14 -9.30 9.84 -59.59
CA ILE A 14 -8.04 9.86 -58.84
C ILE A 14 -7.69 11.28 -58.36
N SER A 15 -7.95 12.33 -59.17
CA SER A 15 -7.71 13.72 -58.73
C SER A 15 -8.66 14.13 -57.59
N THR A 16 -9.94 13.74 -57.68
CA THR A 16 -10.95 14.05 -56.64
C THR A 16 -10.69 13.29 -55.34
N TYR A 17 -10.08 12.10 -55.41
CA TYR A 17 -9.65 11.34 -54.22
C TYR A 17 -8.42 11.99 -53.55
N ASN A 18 -7.46 12.45 -54.35
CA ASN A 18 -6.26 13.13 -53.85
C ASN A 18 -6.55 14.53 -53.28
N GLU A 19 -7.53 15.28 -53.82
CA GLU A 19 -7.99 16.55 -53.23
C GLU A 19 -8.72 16.35 -51.90
N LYS A 20 -9.56 15.31 -51.77
CA LYS A 20 -10.20 14.99 -50.49
C LYS A 20 -9.20 14.50 -49.43
N GLN A 21 -8.11 13.86 -49.85
CA GLN A 21 -7.06 13.37 -48.95
C GLN A 21 -6.06 14.48 -48.56
N SER A 22 -5.85 15.49 -49.41
CA SER A 22 -5.07 16.68 -49.04
C SER A 22 -5.85 17.63 -48.14
N GLN A 23 -7.17 17.71 -48.28
CA GLN A 23 -8.03 18.53 -47.42
C GLN A 23 -8.27 17.90 -46.03
N TYR A 24 -8.15 16.57 -45.88
CA TYR A 24 -8.23 15.89 -44.58
C TYR A 24 -6.93 15.99 -43.75
N ASN A 25 -5.81 16.38 -44.37
CA ASN A 25 -4.51 16.53 -43.71
C ASN A 25 -4.19 17.97 -43.28
N ALA A 26 -5.14 18.91 -43.39
CA ALA A 26 -4.92 20.33 -43.10
C ALA A 26 -5.59 20.83 -41.80
N SER A 27 -5.78 19.95 -40.81
CA SER A 27 -6.11 20.37 -39.43
C SER A 27 -5.38 19.48 -38.41
N SER A 28 -4.07 19.59 -38.39
CA SER A 28 -3.23 18.95 -37.37
C SER A 28 -3.25 19.79 -36.09
N ASP A 29 -4.11 19.41 -35.16
CA ASP A 29 -4.02 19.80 -33.75
C ASP A 29 -2.74 19.15 -33.17
N PRO A 30 -1.84 19.90 -32.50
CA PRO A 30 -0.54 19.38 -32.03
C PRO A 30 -0.63 18.22 -31.00
N GLU A 31 -1.82 17.80 -30.58
CA GLU A 31 -2.04 16.69 -29.64
C GLU A 31 -2.05 15.29 -30.30
N ILE A 32 -2.22 15.18 -31.62
CA ILE A 32 -2.37 13.88 -32.31
C ILE A 32 -1.01 13.28 -32.75
N LEU A 33 0.03 14.10 -32.94
CA LEU A 33 1.36 13.64 -33.37
C LEU A 33 2.22 12.98 -32.27
N VAL A 34 1.74 12.96 -31.01
CA VAL A 34 2.43 12.29 -29.89
C VAL A 34 2.03 10.81 -29.77
N GLY A 35 1.07 10.33 -30.57
CA GLY A 35 0.45 9.00 -30.44
C GLY A 35 1.00 7.87 -31.30
N GLU A 36 1.82 8.13 -32.33
CA GLU A 36 2.31 7.09 -33.25
C GLU A 36 3.79 6.76 -33.06
N MET A 37 4.16 6.32 -31.86
CA MET A 37 5.23 5.34 -31.72
C MET A 37 4.57 3.97 -31.59
N LYS A 38 4.73 3.11 -32.61
CA LYS A 38 4.30 1.71 -32.58
C LYS A 38 4.62 1.09 -31.20
N ASP A 39 3.58 0.76 -30.44
CA ASP A 39 3.65 -0.02 -29.22
C ASP A 39 4.09 -1.45 -29.60
N VAL A 40 5.40 -1.67 -29.76
CA VAL A 40 6.00 -3.00 -30.05
C VAL A 40 5.89 -3.97 -28.85
N ASP A 41 5.29 -3.53 -27.73
CA ASP A 41 5.29 -4.26 -26.45
C ASP A 41 3.91 -4.79 -26.01
N ASP A 42 2.85 -4.63 -26.82
CA ASP A 42 1.49 -5.04 -26.41
C ASP A 42 1.31 -6.58 -26.37
N ASP A 43 2.16 -7.34 -27.08
CA ASP A 43 2.07 -8.81 -27.16
C ASP A 43 2.41 -9.53 -25.83
N ARG A 44 3.13 -8.86 -24.92
CA ARG A 44 3.62 -9.41 -23.64
C ARG A 44 2.90 -8.86 -22.40
N GLU A 45 1.97 -7.94 -22.59
CA GLU A 45 1.11 -7.43 -21.50
C GLU A 45 0.00 -8.45 -21.15
N VAL A 46 -0.36 -8.59 -19.86
CA VAL A 46 -1.44 -9.53 -19.42
C VAL A 46 -2.78 -9.17 -20.06
N PHE A 47 -2.98 -7.87 -20.32
CA PHE A 47 -4.21 -7.31 -20.86
C PHE A 47 -3.92 -6.60 -22.19
N ARG A 48 -4.29 -7.24 -23.29
CA ARG A 48 -4.10 -6.72 -24.66
C ARG A 48 -5.14 -5.66 -25.01
N LYS A 49 -4.75 -4.64 -25.79
CA LYS A 49 -5.71 -3.68 -26.35
C LYS A 49 -6.53 -4.38 -27.46
N GLY A 50 -7.86 -4.24 -27.44
CA GLY A 50 -8.75 -4.78 -28.50
C GLY A 50 -9.34 -6.18 -28.27
N ALA A 51 -9.26 -6.74 -27.05
CA ALA A 51 -10.06 -7.92 -26.67
C ALA A 51 -11.53 -7.55 -26.38
N ASP A 52 -12.45 -8.53 -26.37
CA ASP A 52 -13.90 -8.34 -26.09
C ASP A 52 -14.18 -7.58 -24.77
N VAL A 53 -13.23 -7.59 -23.82
CA VAL A 53 -13.28 -6.80 -22.60
C VAL A 53 -11.96 -6.06 -22.43
N ASP A 54 -11.99 -4.73 -22.47
CA ASP A 54 -10.82 -3.88 -22.20
C ASP A 54 -10.59 -3.76 -20.69
N PHE A 55 -9.44 -4.26 -20.22
CA PHE A 55 -9.02 -4.15 -18.83
C PHE A 55 -8.10 -2.94 -18.57
N ARG A 56 -7.53 -2.31 -19.60
CA ARG A 56 -6.59 -1.17 -19.46
C ARG A 56 -7.33 0.15 -19.40
N THR A 57 -8.23 0.28 -18.43
CA THR A 57 -9.16 1.42 -18.36
C THR A 57 -8.72 2.51 -17.38
N VAL A 58 -7.67 2.29 -16.58
CA VAL A 58 -7.26 3.17 -15.48
C VAL A 58 -6.38 4.32 -16.00
N SER A 59 -6.76 5.57 -15.71
CA SER A 59 -5.91 6.75 -15.98
C SER A 59 -4.89 6.94 -14.85
N TRP A 60 -3.81 7.69 -15.10
CA TRP A 60 -2.79 7.94 -14.07
C TRP A 60 -3.37 8.64 -12.83
N GLN A 61 -4.35 9.53 -12.99
CA GLN A 61 -5.02 10.19 -11.86
C GLN A 61 -5.79 9.19 -10.99
N ARG A 62 -6.51 8.25 -11.63
CA ARG A 62 -7.22 7.18 -10.91
C ARG A 62 -6.23 6.24 -10.23
N ALA A 63 -5.12 5.91 -10.89
CA ALA A 63 -4.03 5.13 -10.29
C ALA A 63 -3.45 5.83 -9.05
N SER A 64 -3.24 7.16 -9.09
CA SER A 64 -2.79 7.93 -7.92
C SER A 64 -3.69 7.71 -6.72
N VAL A 65 -5.01 7.75 -6.90
CA VAL A 65 -5.99 7.58 -5.82
C VAL A 65 -5.97 6.15 -5.28
N ILE A 66 -5.85 5.16 -6.17
CA ILE A 66 -5.72 3.75 -5.76
C ILE A 66 -4.46 3.55 -4.93
N PHE A 67 -3.31 4.07 -5.39
CA PHE A 67 -2.05 4.04 -4.63
C PHE A 67 -2.19 4.72 -3.28
N LEU A 68 -2.83 5.89 -3.28
CA LEU A 68 -3.01 6.69 -2.09
C LEU A 68 -3.89 5.95 -1.09
N LYS A 69 -4.95 5.26 -1.53
CA LYS A 69 -5.75 4.42 -0.63
C LYS A 69 -5.01 3.19 -0.12
N LEU A 70 -4.17 2.56 -0.94
CA LEU A 70 -3.36 1.40 -0.53
C LEU A 70 -2.35 1.77 0.55
N ILE A 71 -1.77 2.97 0.47
CA ILE A 71 -0.75 3.45 1.39
C ILE A 71 -1.35 4.18 2.60
N PHE A 72 -2.21 5.17 2.36
CA PHE A 72 -2.85 6.02 3.37
C PHE A 72 -3.99 5.27 4.08
N ALA A 73 -3.59 4.36 4.95
CA ALA A 73 -4.47 3.46 5.66
C ALA A 73 -4.02 3.33 7.11
N THR A 74 -3.25 2.29 7.41
CA THR A 74 -2.79 1.98 8.76
C THR A 74 -1.62 2.85 9.21
N GLY A 75 -0.78 3.29 8.27
CA GLY A 75 0.45 4.02 8.57
C GLY A 75 0.24 5.35 9.31
N VAL A 76 -0.68 6.20 8.84
CA VAL A 76 -1.00 7.48 9.51
C VAL A 76 -1.51 7.28 10.95
N LEU A 77 -2.01 6.09 11.26
CA LEU A 77 -2.55 5.75 12.57
C LEU A 77 -1.49 5.28 13.57
N SER A 78 -0.36 4.79 13.07
CA SER A 78 0.73 4.22 13.86
C SER A 78 1.93 5.17 14.04
N ILE A 79 2.19 6.06 13.07
CA ILE A 79 3.34 6.98 13.10
C ILE A 79 3.34 7.88 14.34
N PRO A 80 2.21 8.47 14.80
CA PRO A 80 2.22 9.33 15.99
C PRO A 80 2.76 8.62 17.24
N THR A 81 2.45 7.35 17.45
CA THR A 81 2.99 6.57 18.58
C THR A 81 4.48 6.28 18.40
N ALA A 82 4.95 6.04 17.17
CA ALA A 82 6.37 5.83 16.88
C ALA A 82 7.24 7.06 17.23
N MET A 83 6.67 8.26 17.17
CA MET A 83 7.34 9.50 17.57
C MET A 83 7.73 9.52 19.05
N LEU A 84 7.07 8.75 19.92
CA LEU A 84 7.44 8.65 21.33
C LEU A 84 8.84 8.07 21.53
N SER A 85 9.21 7.08 20.72
CA SER A 85 10.55 6.45 20.80
C SER A 85 11.60 7.22 20.00
N LEU A 86 11.22 7.88 18.91
CA LEU A 86 12.19 8.57 18.04
C LEU A 86 12.34 10.07 18.32
N GLY A 87 11.40 10.65 19.07
CA GLY A 87 11.25 12.10 19.20
C GLY A 87 10.70 12.77 17.95
N ALA A 88 10.41 14.06 18.07
CA ALA A 88 9.92 14.85 16.95
C ALA A 88 10.97 14.94 15.82
N VAL A 89 12.25 15.12 16.17
CA VAL A 89 13.33 15.28 15.18
C VAL A 89 13.67 13.94 14.53
N GLY A 90 13.95 12.91 15.33
CA GLY A 90 14.29 11.59 14.81
C GLY A 90 13.14 10.96 14.03
N GLY A 91 11.91 11.11 14.52
CA GLY A 91 10.71 10.63 13.83
C GLY A 91 10.45 11.37 12.52
N ALA A 92 10.62 12.69 12.46
CA ALA A 92 10.50 13.45 11.22
C ALA A 92 11.52 13.00 10.16
N PHE A 93 12.78 12.82 10.55
CA PHE A 93 13.81 12.28 9.63
C PHE A 93 13.47 10.87 9.16
N ASN A 94 12.91 10.02 10.01
CA ASN A 94 12.45 8.69 9.60
C ASN A 94 11.29 8.77 8.60
N VAL A 95 10.30 9.65 8.80
CA VAL A 95 9.18 9.81 7.86
C VAL A 95 9.67 10.26 6.49
N ILE A 96 10.54 11.27 6.44
CA ILE A 96 11.09 11.79 5.18
C ILE A 96 12.02 10.75 4.53
N GLY A 97 12.93 10.15 5.30
CA GLY A 97 13.92 9.21 4.82
C GLY A 97 13.30 7.93 4.26
N TRP A 98 12.42 7.28 5.05
CA TRP A 98 11.71 6.08 4.57
C TRP A 98 10.71 6.41 3.48
N GLY A 99 10.01 7.54 3.55
CA GLY A 99 9.12 8.00 2.47
C GLY A 99 9.88 8.16 1.15
N ALA A 100 11.05 8.79 1.17
CA ALA A 100 11.91 8.94 0.01
C ALA A 100 12.43 7.59 -0.50
N LEU A 101 12.93 6.72 0.38
CA LEU A 101 13.44 5.40 0.00
C LEU A 101 12.35 4.50 -0.60
N ASN A 102 11.15 4.48 0.00
CA ASN A 102 10.02 3.71 -0.52
C ASN A 102 9.55 4.25 -1.88
N THR A 103 9.54 5.58 -2.04
CA THR A 103 9.24 6.21 -3.33
C THR A 103 10.26 5.79 -4.38
N TYR A 104 11.55 5.84 -4.04
CA TYR A 104 12.62 5.43 -4.95
C TYR A 104 12.55 3.94 -5.29
N SER A 105 12.26 3.10 -4.32
CA SER A 105 12.08 1.66 -4.50
C SER A 105 10.90 1.34 -5.43
N ALA A 106 9.83 2.14 -5.38
CA ALA A 106 8.71 2.03 -6.32
C ALA A 106 9.09 2.49 -7.74
N VAL A 107 9.93 3.52 -7.87
CA VAL A 107 10.49 3.93 -9.18
C VAL A 107 11.29 2.78 -9.78
N ILE A 108 12.19 2.16 -9.01
CA ILE A 108 12.99 1.01 -9.47
C ILE A 108 12.09 -0.13 -9.94
N GLN A 109 11.08 -0.51 -9.14
CA GLN A 109 10.15 -1.58 -9.50
C GLN A 109 9.41 -1.28 -10.80
N GLY A 110 8.84 -0.07 -10.95
CA GLY A 110 8.13 0.29 -12.18
C GLY A 110 9.05 0.41 -13.41
N ASP A 111 10.28 0.89 -13.23
CA ASP A 111 11.27 0.92 -14.31
C ASP A 111 11.77 -0.47 -14.70
N PHE A 112 11.90 -1.38 -13.74
CA PHE A 112 12.24 -2.77 -13.98
C PHE A 112 11.11 -3.46 -14.75
N ARG A 113 9.84 -3.25 -14.37
CA ARG A 113 8.66 -3.71 -15.12
C ARG A 113 8.72 -3.26 -16.57
N ASN A 114 8.95 -1.96 -16.80
CA ASN A 114 8.92 -1.38 -18.14
C ASN A 114 10.10 -1.84 -19.03
N ARG A 115 11.17 -2.38 -18.43
CA ARG A 115 12.31 -2.95 -19.17
C ARG A 115 12.20 -4.46 -19.38
N HIS A 116 11.42 -5.16 -18.56
CA HIS A 116 11.21 -6.60 -18.63
C HIS A 116 9.74 -6.91 -18.89
N SER A 117 9.35 -6.88 -20.17
CA SER A 117 7.99 -7.20 -20.58
C SER A 117 7.66 -8.67 -20.28
N GLY A 118 6.84 -8.87 -19.24
CA GLY A 118 6.57 -10.16 -18.60
C GLY A 118 6.45 -10.08 -17.07
N CYS A 119 7.01 -9.03 -16.46
CA CYS A 119 6.96 -8.80 -15.01
C CYS A 119 5.65 -8.15 -14.56
N HIS A 120 4.62 -8.96 -14.31
CA HIS A 120 3.29 -8.48 -13.93
C HIS A 120 3.02 -8.51 -12.42
N SER A 121 3.88 -9.20 -11.68
CA SER A 121 3.89 -9.24 -10.22
C SER A 121 5.31 -9.05 -9.69
N ILE A 122 5.41 -8.72 -8.40
CA ILE A 122 6.71 -8.62 -7.73
C ILE A 122 7.46 -9.97 -7.71
N ALA A 123 6.71 -11.08 -7.73
CA ALA A 123 7.28 -12.41 -7.81
C ALA A 123 7.85 -12.71 -9.20
N ASP A 124 7.25 -12.17 -10.27
CA ASP A 124 7.81 -12.31 -11.62
C ASP A 124 9.12 -11.51 -11.73
N MET A 125 9.21 -10.31 -11.13
CA MET A 125 10.49 -9.57 -11.05
C MET A 125 11.57 -10.35 -10.31
N ALA A 126 11.20 -10.98 -9.19
CA ALA A 126 12.07 -11.86 -8.43
C ALA A 126 12.54 -13.08 -9.24
N PHE A 127 11.67 -13.62 -10.11
CA PHE A 127 12.04 -14.70 -11.02
C PHE A 127 13.11 -14.29 -12.02
N GLU A 128 12.98 -13.10 -12.62
CA GLU A 128 13.96 -12.61 -13.60
C GLU A 128 15.37 -12.47 -13.02
N VAL A 129 15.48 -12.00 -11.77
CA VAL A 129 16.79 -11.74 -11.16
C VAL A 129 17.37 -12.91 -10.38
N GLY A 130 16.52 -13.77 -9.78
CA GLY A 130 16.95 -14.83 -8.86
C GLY A 130 16.32 -16.20 -9.11
N GLY A 131 15.62 -16.38 -10.23
CA GLY A 131 15.00 -17.64 -10.63
C GLY A 131 13.88 -18.11 -9.69
N THR A 132 13.54 -19.40 -9.78
CA THR A 132 12.41 -20.00 -9.07
C THR A 132 12.50 -19.84 -7.55
N TRP A 133 13.69 -20.00 -6.96
CA TRP A 133 13.85 -19.88 -5.51
C TRP A 133 13.45 -18.49 -4.99
N LEU A 134 13.91 -17.43 -5.66
CA LEU A 134 13.59 -16.07 -5.24
C LEU A 134 12.12 -15.72 -5.54
N LYS A 135 11.58 -16.20 -6.67
CA LYS A 135 10.15 -16.10 -7.01
C LYS A 135 9.26 -16.67 -5.90
N GLU A 136 9.56 -17.89 -5.44
CA GLU A 136 8.78 -18.54 -4.38
C GLU A 136 8.89 -17.82 -3.05
N THR A 137 10.11 -17.42 -2.68
CA THR A 137 10.37 -16.70 -1.42
C THR A 137 9.65 -15.35 -1.40
N VAL A 138 9.80 -14.54 -2.45
CA VAL A 138 9.14 -13.22 -2.57
C VAL A 138 7.63 -13.36 -2.68
N GLY A 139 7.14 -14.35 -3.43
CA GLY A 139 5.71 -14.64 -3.54
C GLY A 139 5.07 -15.03 -2.20
N PHE A 140 5.74 -15.90 -1.42
CA PHE A 140 5.32 -16.27 -0.08
C PHE A 140 5.30 -15.06 0.85
N LEU A 141 6.40 -14.30 0.91
CA LEU A 141 6.50 -13.09 1.74
C LEU A 141 5.43 -12.06 1.35
N PHE A 142 5.11 -11.91 0.07
CA PHE A 142 4.07 -11.01 -0.42
C PHE A 142 2.70 -11.41 0.12
N VAL A 143 2.33 -12.69 0.04
CA VAL A 143 1.06 -13.19 0.59
C VAL A 143 0.99 -12.98 2.10
N VAL A 144 2.06 -13.34 2.83
CA VAL A 144 2.13 -13.14 4.28
C VAL A 144 2.00 -11.65 4.64
N ALA A 145 2.69 -10.77 3.91
CA ALA A 145 2.62 -9.32 4.14
C ALA A 145 1.18 -8.81 4.08
N TYR A 146 0.47 -9.12 2.99
CA TYR A 146 -0.87 -8.60 2.79
C TYR A 146 -1.92 -9.27 3.69
N VAL A 147 -1.73 -10.53 4.10
CA VAL A 147 -2.56 -11.17 5.14
C VAL A 147 -2.37 -10.47 6.49
N LEU A 148 -1.13 -10.15 6.90
CA LEU A 148 -0.88 -9.40 8.13
C LEU A 148 -1.40 -7.95 8.05
N CYS A 149 -1.27 -7.29 6.90
CA CYS A 149 -1.92 -5.99 6.65
C CYS A 149 -3.44 -6.09 6.78
N THR A 150 -4.07 -7.13 6.23
CA THR A 150 -5.51 -7.40 6.45
C THR A 150 -5.81 -7.56 7.94
N GLY A 151 -4.97 -8.28 8.68
CA GLY A 151 -5.10 -8.44 10.14
C GLY A 151 -5.08 -7.09 10.86
N SER A 152 -4.13 -6.21 10.53
CA SER A 152 -4.10 -4.85 11.10
C SER A 152 -5.32 -4.01 10.74
N GLY A 153 -5.87 -4.21 9.53
CA GLY A 153 -7.13 -3.59 9.11
C GLY A 153 -8.33 -4.11 9.91
N ILE A 154 -8.41 -5.43 10.14
CA ILE A 154 -9.43 -6.06 10.99
C ILE A 154 -9.34 -5.53 12.43
N LEU A 155 -8.13 -5.42 12.99
CA LEU A 155 -7.92 -4.78 14.30
C LEU A 155 -8.44 -3.35 14.32
N GLY A 156 -8.11 -2.53 13.31
CA GLY A 156 -8.59 -1.16 13.22
C GLY A 156 -10.12 -1.06 13.20
N VAL A 157 -10.80 -1.95 12.45
CA VAL A 157 -12.27 -2.02 12.42
C VAL A 157 -12.82 -2.48 13.78
N SER A 158 -12.22 -3.50 14.40
CA SER A 158 -12.62 -3.99 15.74
C SER A 158 -12.50 -2.89 16.80
N VAL A 159 -11.39 -2.16 16.82
CA VAL A 159 -11.19 -1.00 17.71
C VAL A 159 -12.26 0.07 17.47
N GLY A 160 -12.60 0.34 16.21
CA GLY A 160 -13.66 1.28 15.88
C GLY A 160 -15.05 0.83 16.36
N LEU A 161 -15.38 -0.45 16.21
CA LEU A 161 -16.64 -1.02 16.71
C LEU A 161 -16.71 -1.01 18.24
N ASN A 162 -15.60 -1.32 18.93
CA ASN A 162 -15.50 -1.17 20.38
C ASN A 162 -15.70 0.29 20.81
N ALA A 163 -15.05 1.24 20.14
CA ALA A 163 -15.20 2.66 20.44
C ALA A 163 -16.64 3.16 20.27
N LEU A 164 -17.30 2.75 19.18
CA LEU A 164 -18.67 3.15 18.87
C LEU A 164 -19.73 2.52 19.78
N SER A 165 -19.42 1.35 20.34
CA SER A 165 -20.35 0.59 21.19
C SER A 165 -20.10 0.73 22.69
N HIS A 166 -19.09 1.50 23.11
CA HIS A 166 -18.58 1.47 24.49
C HIS A 166 -18.29 0.04 24.96
N HIS A 167 -17.66 -0.75 24.09
CA HIS A 167 -17.32 -2.15 24.37
C HIS A 167 -18.54 -3.02 24.75
N ALA A 168 -19.65 -2.90 24.01
CA ALA A 168 -20.89 -3.63 24.33
C ALA A 168 -20.80 -5.16 24.17
N ALA A 169 -19.76 -5.66 23.52
CA ALA A 169 -19.48 -7.09 23.35
C ALA A 169 -17.97 -7.34 23.40
N CYS A 170 -17.60 -8.61 23.62
CA CYS A 170 -16.21 -9.06 23.61
C CYS A 170 -15.48 -8.60 22.33
N THR A 171 -14.26 -8.09 22.47
CA THR A 171 -13.43 -7.61 21.35
C THR A 171 -13.24 -8.65 20.25
N VAL A 172 -13.10 -9.93 20.61
CA VAL A 172 -13.00 -11.05 19.67
C VAL A 172 -14.24 -11.13 18.76
N TRP A 173 -15.43 -10.86 19.29
CA TRP A 173 -16.67 -10.83 18.51
C TRP A 173 -16.68 -9.67 17.51
N TRP A 174 -16.21 -8.50 17.90
CA TRP A 174 -16.08 -7.36 16.98
C TRP A 174 -15.06 -7.62 15.88
N ALA A 175 -13.94 -8.24 16.20
CA ALA A 175 -12.95 -8.66 15.21
C ALA A 175 -13.48 -9.74 14.26
N PHE A 176 -14.27 -10.69 14.77
CA PHE A 176 -14.93 -11.70 13.93
C PHE A 176 -15.95 -11.05 12.96
N LEU A 177 -16.79 -10.12 13.45
CA LEU A 177 -17.73 -9.38 12.60
C LEU A 177 -16.98 -8.53 11.55
N ALA A 178 -15.91 -7.85 11.95
CA ALA A 178 -15.05 -7.12 11.03
C ALA A 178 -14.49 -8.05 9.94
N THR A 179 -14.06 -9.26 10.32
CA THR A 179 -13.55 -10.27 9.39
C THR A 179 -14.58 -10.69 8.36
N LEU A 180 -15.83 -10.94 8.79
CA LEU A 180 -16.92 -11.28 7.86
C LEU A 180 -17.21 -10.15 6.87
N VAL A 181 -17.31 -8.91 7.36
CA VAL A 181 -17.55 -7.74 6.51
C VAL A 181 -16.41 -7.55 5.50
N VAL A 182 -15.15 -7.67 5.94
CA VAL A 182 -13.97 -7.56 5.08
C VAL A 182 -13.92 -8.69 4.05
N ALA A 183 -14.21 -9.93 4.44
CA ALA A 183 -14.22 -11.08 3.52
C ALA A 183 -15.29 -10.94 2.43
N VAL A 184 -16.50 -10.51 2.81
CA VAL A 184 -17.59 -10.27 1.87
C VAL A 184 -17.24 -9.11 0.93
N ALA A 185 -16.74 -7.99 1.47
CA ALA A 185 -16.34 -6.84 0.66
C ALA A 185 -15.21 -7.18 -0.32
N ALA A 186 -14.20 -7.96 0.11
CA ALA A 186 -13.07 -8.37 -0.72
C ALA A 186 -13.44 -9.40 -1.80
N SER A 187 -14.57 -10.09 -1.64
CA SER A 187 -15.04 -11.11 -2.59
C SER A 187 -15.56 -10.52 -3.92
N VAL A 188 -15.72 -9.19 -4.02
CA VAL A 188 -16.05 -8.53 -5.28
C VAL A 188 -14.83 -8.57 -6.23
N ARG A 189 -15.01 -9.19 -7.41
CA ARG A 189 -13.92 -9.62 -8.30
C ARG A 189 -13.24 -8.51 -9.12
N LYS A 190 -13.85 -7.34 -9.33
CA LYS A 190 -13.36 -6.32 -10.28
C LYS A 190 -12.82 -5.07 -9.58
N PHE A 191 -11.53 -4.74 -9.78
CA PHE A 191 -10.94 -3.46 -9.32
C PHE A 191 -11.62 -2.23 -9.91
N GLN A 192 -12.17 -2.30 -11.12
CA GLN A 192 -12.87 -1.17 -11.74
C GLN A 192 -14.11 -0.74 -10.94
N GLN A 193 -14.80 -1.68 -10.28
CA GLN A 193 -15.89 -1.36 -9.35
C GLN A 193 -15.38 -0.82 -8.01
N MET A 194 -14.09 -0.98 -7.72
CA MET A 194 -13.44 -0.47 -6.52
C MET A 194 -12.94 0.97 -6.63
N SER A 195 -12.90 1.58 -7.82
CA SER A 195 -12.36 2.95 -7.96
C SER A 195 -13.17 4.01 -7.19
N TRP A 196 -14.50 3.91 -7.19
CA TRP A 196 -15.34 4.76 -6.32
C TRP A 196 -15.12 4.43 -4.84
N LEU A 197 -14.98 3.14 -4.51
CA LEU A 197 -14.74 2.68 -3.15
C LEU A 197 -13.38 3.18 -2.61
N THR A 198 -12.35 3.29 -3.47
CA THR A 198 -11.06 3.87 -3.09
C THR A 198 -11.16 5.35 -2.76
N TRP A 199 -12.01 6.11 -3.48
CA TRP A 199 -12.28 7.52 -3.16
C TRP A 199 -13.02 7.66 -1.83
N ALA A 200 -14.13 6.93 -1.67
CA ALA A 200 -14.91 6.95 -0.44
C ALA A 200 -14.06 6.52 0.76
N GLY A 201 -13.27 5.45 0.60
CA GLY A 201 -12.40 4.93 1.65
C GLY A 201 -11.21 5.84 1.96
N PHE A 202 -10.69 6.61 1.00
CA PHE A 202 -9.62 7.56 1.25
C PHE A 202 -10.15 8.80 1.97
N LEU A 203 -11.20 9.42 1.44
CA LEU A 203 -11.80 10.61 2.05
C LEU A 203 -12.30 10.32 3.47
N SER A 204 -12.94 9.17 3.68
CA SER A 204 -13.37 8.69 5.00
C SER A 204 -12.22 8.70 6.02
N ILE A 205 -11.10 8.04 5.74
CA ILE A 205 -10.00 7.95 6.72
C ILE A 205 -9.24 9.28 6.83
N PHE A 206 -9.08 10.03 5.74
CA PHE A 206 -8.42 11.33 5.77
C PHE A 206 -9.19 12.34 6.63
N ILE A 207 -10.51 12.44 6.44
CA ILE A 207 -11.38 13.30 7.25
C ILE A 207 -11.35 12.86 8.71
N ALA A 208 -11.46 11.56 8.98
CA ALA A 208 -11.40 11.03 10.35
C ALA A 208 -10.10 11.39 11.07
N VAL A 209 -8.95 11.21 10.41
CA VAL A 209 -7.65 11.60 10.97
C VAL A 209 -7.56 13.11 11.16
N PHE A 210 -8.01 13.89 10.19
CA PHE A 210 -7.97 15.36 10.27
C PHE A 210 -8.81 15.89 11.44
N ILE A 211 -9.98 15.31 11.68
CA ILE A 211 -10.82 15.62 12.86
C ILE A 211 -10.03 15.40 14.15
N VAL A 212 -9.37 14.25 14.30
CA VAL A 212 -8.59 13.93 15.50
C VAL A 212 -7.40 14.88 15.65
N VAL A 213 -6.69 15.18 14.56
CA VAL A 213 -5.55 16.10 14.54
C VAL A 213 -5.97 17.50 14.99
N VAL A 214 -7.12 18.01 14.53
CA VAL A 214 -7.62 19.32 14.98
C VAL A 214 -8.06 19.23 16.45
N ALA A 215 -8.83 18.20 16.82
CA ALA A 215 -9.38 18.07 18.16
C ALA A 215 -8.32 17.96 19.25
N VAL A 216 -7.22 17.23 19.03
CA VAL A 216 -6.12 17.16 20.03
C VAL A 216 -5.48 18.52 20.28
N THR A 217 -5.56 19.48 19.34
CA THR A 217 -5.03 20.84 19.55
C THR A 217 -5.97 21.74 20.35
N THR A 218 -7.25 21.36 20.49
CA THR A 218 -8.27 22.10 21.25
C THR A 218 -8.43 21.61 22.68
N LEU A 219 -7.80 20.50 23.06
CA LEU A 219 -7.86 19.98 24.42
C LEU A 219 -6.84 20.67 25.33
N ASP A 220 -7.27 21.08 26.51
CA ASP A 220 -6.37 21.64 27.54
C ASP A 220 -5.36 20.60 28.07
N ARG A 221 -5.76 19.31 28.04
CA ARG A 221 -4.94 18.17 28.43
C ARG A 221 -5.24 16.94 27.55
N PRO A 222 -4.26 16.05 27.30
CA PRO A 222 -4.52 14.81 26.57
C PRO A 222 -5.61 13.97 27.24
N ALA A 223 -6.50 13.38 26.44
CA ALA A 223 -7.65 12.66 26.98
C ALA A 223 -7.28 11.45 27.86
N ALA A 224 -6.18 10.77 27.56
CA ALA A 224 -5.69 9.64 28.35
C ALA A 224 -4.83 10.05 29.56
N ALA A 225 -4.48 11.33 29.70
CA ALA A 225 -3.74 11.81 30.86
C ALA A 225 -4.65 11.92 32.10
N PRO A 226 -4.09 11.94 33.33
CA PRO A 226 -4.86 12.24 34.53
C PRO A 226 -5.67 13.54 34.37
N GLN A 227 -6.97 13.48 34.68
CA GLN A 227 -7.87 14.64 34.48
C GLN A 227 -7.71 15.73 35.55
N THR A 228 -7.02 15.40 36.65
CA THR A 228 -6.69 16.33 37.74
C THR A 228 -5.21 16.23 38.10
N GLY A 229 -4.64 17.33 38.57
CA GLY A 229 -3.23 17.40 38.95
C GLY A 229 -2.28 17.60 37.77
N ASP A 230 -0.99 17.62 38.10
CA ASP A 230 0.09 17.75 37.13
C ASP A 230 0.25 16.46 36.32
N PHE A 231 0.56 16.63 35.04
CA PHE A 231 0.90 15.52 34.16
C PHE A 231 2.13 15.87 33.34
N ASP A 232 2.96 14.86 33.07
CA ASP A 232 4.02 14.96 32.09
C ASP A 232 3.47 14.58 30.71
N LEU A 233 3.61 15.48 29.74
CA LEU A 233 3.20 15.23 28.35
C LEU A 233 4.10 14.16 27.70
N GLY A 234 5.37 14.05 28.12
CA GLY A 234 6.34 13.16 27.48
C GLY A 234 6.70 13.58 26.07
N PHE A 235 6.58 14.87 25.73
CA PHE A 235 7.03 15.40 24.45
C PHE A 235 8.54 15.67 24.50
N TYR A 236 9.27 14.99 23.62
CA TYR A 236 10.71 15.23 23.43
C TYR A 236 11.05 15.45 21.96
N ALA A 237 11.86 16.49 21.70
CA ALA A 237 12.44 16.69 20.39
C ALA A 237 13.44 15.57 20.04
N ILE A 238 14.30 15.23 21.01
CA ILE A 238 15.25 14.12 20.96
C ILE A 238 15.19 13.42 22.33
N PRO A 239 14.52 12.26 22.45
CA PRO A 239 14.40 11.53 23.72
C PRO A 239 15.72 10.86 24.11
N ALA A 240 15.95 10.73 25.41
CA ALA A 240 17.06 9.99 25.99
C ALA A 240 16.58 8.67 26.62
N GLY A 241 17.45 7.66 26.68
CA GLY A 241 17.14 6.39 27.34
C GLY A 241 16.25 5.43 26.54
N VAL A 242 16.08 5.66 25.24
CA VAL A 242 15.32 4.78 24.35
C VAL A 242 16.16 3.53 24.05
N THR A 243 15.59 2.35 24.28
CA THR A 243 16.25 1.08 23.98
C THR A 243 16.37 0.88 22.47
N PHE A 244 17.34 0.08 22.05
CA PHE A 244 17.47 -0.27 20.63
C PHE A 244 16.18 -0.90 20.07
N ALA A 245 15.55 -1.81 20.83
CA ALA A 245 14.30 -2.48 20.45
C ALA A 245 13.16 -1.47 20.20
N ALA A 246 12.91 -0.54 21.13
CA ALA A 246 11.88 0.48 20.95
C ALA A 246 12.17 1.38 19.74
N GLY A 247 13.43 1.81 19.58
CA GLY A 247 13.86 2.64 18.45
C GLY A 247 13.70 1.96 17.08
N VAL A 248 14.12 0.70 16.95
CA VAL A 248 14.03 -0.04 15.69
C VAL A 248 12.58 -0.42 15.36
N VAL A 249 11.74 -0.73 16.35
CA VAL A 249 10.30 -0.96 16.16
C VAL A 249 9.61 0.32 15.66
N ALA A 250 9.91 1.47 16.26
CA ALA A 250 9.37 2.75 15.83
C ALA A 250 9.81 3.11 14.40
N SER A 251 11.10 2.93 14.08
CA SER A 251 11.62 3.15 12.72
C SER A 251 10.94 2.22 11.70
N THR A 252 10.80 0.94 12.03
CA THR A 252 10.15 -0.08 11.19
C THR A 252 8.67 0.24 10.97
N THR A 253 7.98 0.73 12.00
CA THR A 253 6.58 1.19 11.93
C THR A 253 6.42 2.34 10.94
N ILE A 254 7.35 3.30 10.96
CA ILE A 254 7.35 4.41 10.00
C ILE A 254 7.68 3.90 8.59
N PHE A 255 8.67 3.02 8.45
CA PHE A 255 9.05 2.40 7.18
C PHE A 255 7.87 1.70 6.49
N VAL A 256 7.18 0.81 7.21
CA VAL A 256 6.10 0.00 6.63
C VAL A 256 4.89 0.85 6.23
N SER A 257 4.70 2.01 6.86
CA SER A 257 3.58 2.92 6.61
C SER A 257 3.48 3.38 5.15
N SER A 258 4.57 3.28 4.37
CA SER A 258 4.60 3.55 2.92
C SER A 258 5.28 2.46 2.08
N ALA A 259 5.50 1.27 2.62
CA ALA A 259 6.28 0.21 1.96
C ALA A 259 5.47 -0.70 1.01
N ALA A 260 4.14 -0.58 0.97
CA ALA A 260 3.25 -1.43 0.14
C ALA A 260 3.30 -1.13 -1.37
N THR A 261 4.44 -0.65 -1.87
CA THR A 261 4.65 -0.24 -3.26
C THR A 261 4.58 -1.40 -4.26
N SER A 262 4.83 -2.62 -3.79
CA SER A 262 4.68 -3.85 -4.59
C SER A 262 3.24 -4.10 -5.06
N ALA A 263 2.22 -3.61 -4.35
CA ALA A 263 0.82 -3.67 -4.79
C ALA A 263 0.49 -2.64 -5.88
N PHE A 264 1.43 -1.79 -6.27
CA PHE A 264 1.22 -0.87 -7.39
C PHE A 264 1.30 -1.59 -8.74
N LEU A 265 2.06 -2.68 -8.85
CA LEU A 265 2.30 -3.38 -10.12
C LEU A 265 1.03 -3.90 -10.81
N PRO A 266 0.06 -4.52 -10.09
CA PRO A 266 -1.21 -4.91 -10.70
C PRO A 266 -1.98 -3.70 -11.24
N VAL A 267 -1.98 -2.57 -10.51
CA VAL A 267 -2.67 -1.35 -10.94
C VAL A 267 -1.98 -0.75 -12.17
N ILE A 268 -0.65 -0.73 -12.20
CA ILE A 268 0.14 -0.27 -13.35
C ILE A 268 -0.22 -1.08 -14.60
N SER A 269 -0.44 -2.38 -14.45
CA SER A 269 -0.82 -3.28 -15.55
C SER A 269 -2.26 -3.03 -16.06
N GLU A 270 -3.11 -2.40 -15.25
CA GLU A 270 -4.48 -1.98 -15.63
C GLU A 270 -4.53 -0.51 -16.13
N MET A 271 -3.38 0.20 -16.18
CA MET A 271 -3.31 1.57 -16.70
C MET A 271 -3.42 1.60 -18.22
N ARG A 272 -4.15 2.62 -18.74
CA ARG A 272 -4.21 2.94 -20.18
C ARG A 272 -2.79 3.09 -20.75
N ASN A 273 -1.95 3.86 -20.05
CA ASN A 273 -0.54 4.05 -20.37
C ASN A 273 0.33 3.76 -19.13
N PRO A 274 0.92 2.56 -19.00
CA PRO A 274 1.80 2.19 -17.90
C PRO A 274 3.02 3.12 -17.73
N ARG A 275 3.49 3.77 -18.80
CA ARG A 275 4.62 4.71 -18.72
C ARG A 275 4.32 5.97 -17.88
N ASP A 276 3.05 6.30 -17.70
CA ASP A 276 2.63 7.42 -16.85
C ASP A 276 2.62 7.10 -15.35
N PHE A 277 2.98 5.87 -14.93
CA PHE A 277 2.91 5.46 -13.52
C PHE A 277 3.71 6.36 -12.58
N ARG A 278 4.83 6.93 -13.03
CA ARG A 278 5.67 7.82 -12.21
C ARG A 278 4.92 9.09 -11.78
N LYS A 279 4.05 9.63 -12.66
CA LYS A 279 3.18 10.77 -12.31
C LYS A 279 2.27 10.40 -11.15
N ALA A 280 1.66 9.21 -11.23
CA ALA A 280 0.78 8.71 -10.18
C ALA A 280 1.52 8.44 -8.86
N LEU A 281 2.72 7.84 -8.96
CA LEU A 281 3.59 7.54 -7.83
C LEU A 281 4.01 8.81 -7.08
N TYR A 282 4.55 9.81 -7.77
CA TYR A 282 5.07 11.02 -7.12
C TYR A 282 3.95 11.85 -6.47
N VAL A 283 2.78 11.95 -7.11
CA VAL A 283 1.62 12.61 -6.51
C VAL A 283 1.18 11.87 -5.24
N CYS A 284 1.03 10.55 -5.31
CA CYS A 284 0.66 9.73 -4.15
C CYS A 284 1.67 9.86 -3.00
N MET A 285 2.95 9.60 -3.26
CA MET A 285 3.97 9.58 -2.21
C MET A 285 4.27 10.97 -1.65
N GLY A 286 4.15 12.01 -2.46
CA GLY A 286 4.24 13.40 -2.01
C GLY A 286 3.15 13.73 -0.99
N ILE A 287 1.88 13.42 -1.32
CA ILE A 287 0.75 13.65 -0.42
C ILE A 287 0.88 12.80 0.85
N VAL A 288 1.20 11.51 0.71
CA VAL A 288 1.38 10.59 1.84
C VAL A 288 2.47 11.08 2.78
N THR A 289 3.66 11.41 2.26
CA THR A 289 4.80 11.83 3.10
C THR A 289 4.50 13.15 3.80
N ALA A 290 3.91 14.12 3.09
CA ALA A 290 3.52 15.40 3.67
C ALA A 290 2.47 15.24 4.78
N ALA A 291 1.44 14.41 4.55
CA ALA A 291 0.40 14.14 5.53
C ALA A 291 0.96 13.36 6.74
N TYR A 292 1.75 12.32 6.51
CA TYR A 292 2.38 11.55 7.60
C TYR A 292 3.27 12.41 8.47
N LEU A 293 4.06 13.30 7.88
CA LEU A 293 4.95 14.20 8.62
C LEU A 293 4.14 15.21 9.42
N SER A 294 3.27 15.96 8.76
CA SER A 294 2.52 17.06 9.38
C SER A 294 1.55 16.57 10.45
N LEU A 295 0.69 15.61 10.12
CA LEU A 295 -0.36 15.12 11.03
C LEU A 295 0.25 14.42 12.25
N SER A 296 1.33 13.65 12.07
CA SER A 296 1.96 12.94 13.19
C SER A 296 2.73 13.87 14.13
N LEU A 297 3.40 14.89 13.60
CA LEU A 297 4.06 15.90 14.44
C LEU A 297 3.05 16.68 15.28
N VAL A 298 1.89 17.02 14.71
CA VAL A 298 0.81 17.68 15.46
C VAL A 298 0.26 16.73 16.53
N VAL A 299 -0.10 15.49 16.20
CA VAL A 299 -0.62 14.58 17.24
C VAL A 299 0.43 14.36 18.35
N TYR A 300 1.70 14.15 18.01
CA TYR A 300 2.76 13.96 19.00
C TYR A 300 3.01 15.21 19.85
N ARG A 301 2.97 16.42 19.28
CA ARG A 301 3.22 17.67 20.01
C ARG A 301 2.12 17.99 21.04
N TRP A 302 0.90 17.53 20.84
CA TRP A 302 -0.23 17.82 21.74
C TRP A 302 -0.64 16.63 22.62
N ALA A 303 -0.38 15.38 22.21
CA ALA A 303 -0.71 14.19 23.00
C ALA A 303 0.53 13.49 23.60
N GLY A 304 1.73 13.69 23.06
CA GLY A 304 2.98 13.12 23.60
C GLY A 304 2.91 11.62 23.86
N LYS A 305 3.17 11.18 25.10
CA LYS A 305 3.10 9.76 25.49
C LYS A 305 1.67 9.21 25.64
N TRP A 306 0.66 10.08 25.56
CA TRP A 306 -0.76 9.75 25.74
C TRP A 306 -1.49 9.46 24.42
N VAL A 307 -0.74 9.36 23.31
CA VAL A 307 -1.27 8.97 21.99
C VAL A 307 -1.84 7.55 22.05
N ALA A 308 -3.08 7.38 21.60
CA ALA A 308 -3.69 6.07 21.47
C ALA A 308 -3.09 5.28 20.30
N SER A 309 -3.18 3.95 20.34
CA SER A 309 -2.85 3.09 19.19
C SER A 309 -4.08 2.23 18.86
N PRO A 310 -4.75 2.44 17.70
CA PRO A 310 -4.50 3.46 16.67
C PRO A 310 -4.77 4.91 17.12
N SER A 311 -4.09 5.88 16.49
CA SER A 311 -4.12 7.29 16.91
C SER A 311 -5.50 7.96 16.86
N LEU A 312 -6.49 7.37 16.16
CA LEU A 312 -7.88 7.86 16.12
C LEU A 312 -8.50 7.99 17.53
N GLY A 313 -8.02 7.22 18.51
CA GLY A 313 -8.51 7.25 19.88
C GLY A 313 -8.02 8.41 20.74
N SER A 314 -7.16 9.29 20.23
CA SER A 314 -6.37 10.21 21.08
C SER A 314 -7.12 11.45 21.58
N ALA A 315 -8.29 11.76 21.01
CA ALA A 315 -9.00 13.04 21.25
C ALA A 315 -10.22 12.93 22.19
N GLY A 316 -10.27 11.90 23.05
CA GLY A 316 -11.37 11.68 24.00
C GLY A 316 -12.60 10.99 23.40
N GLN A 317 -13.53 10.54 24.25
CA GLN A 317 -14.58 9.58 23.86
C GLN A 317 -15.48 10.08 22.72
N THR A 318 -16.02 11.30 22.83
CA THR A 318 -16.93 11.84 21.81
C THR A 318 -16.26 11.98 20.45
N VAL A 319 -15.08 12.58 20.39
CA VAL A 319 -14.33 12.77 19.14
C VAL A 319 -13.88 11.42 18.59
N LYS A 320 -13.45 10.50 19.46
CA LYS A 320 -13.10 9.12 19.09
C LYS A 320 -14.27 8.42 18.37
N MET A 321 -15.48 8.52 18.90
CA MET A 321 -16.67 7.94 18.27
C MET A 321 -16.96 8.58 16.90
N VAL A 322 -16.89 9.91 16.80
CA VAL A 322 -17.08 10.62 15.52
C VAL A 322 -16.01 10.20 14.50
N ALA A 323 -14.74 10.17 14.91
CA ALA A 323 -13.62 9.82 14.05
C ALA A 323 -13.69 8.35 13.58
N TYR A 324 -13.95 7.40 14.49
CA TYR A 324 -14.13 6.00 14.10
C TYR A 324 -15.40 5.79 13.27
N GLY A 325 -16.51 6.48 13.58
CA GLY A 325 -17.74 6.41 12.79
C GLY A 325 -17.53 6.85 11.33
N ILE A 326 -16.86 7.99 11.13
CA ILE A 326 -16.52 8.49 9.79
C ILE A 326 -15.46 7.59 9.14
N GLY A 327 -14.45 7.17 9.90
CA GLY A 327 -13.28 6.42 9.43
C GLY A 327 -13.55 4.93 9.14
N LEU A 328 -14.66 4.37 9.65
CA LEU A 328 -14.96 2.94 9.57
C LEU A 328 -14.98 2.42 8.12
N VAL A 329 -15.58 3.20 7.21
CA VAL A 329 -15.59 2.89 5.77
C VAL A 329 -14.17 2.80 5.25
N GLY A 330 -13.33 3.79 5.56
CA GLY A 330 -11.92 3.78 5.18
C GLY A 330 -11.15 2.57 5.71
N LEU A 331 -11.36 2.20 6.97
CA LEU A 331 -10.70 1.04 7.58
C LEU A 331 -11.12 -0.28 6.90
N ILE A 332 -12.42 -0.48 6.68
CA ILE A 332 -12.95 -1.67 5.99
C ILE A 332 -12.40 -1.75 4.56
N VAL A 333 -12.40 -0.64 3.81
CA VAL A 333 -11.90 -0.59 2.43
C VAL A 333 -10.41 -0.92 2.38
N SER A 334 -9.61 -0.43 3.33
CA SER A 334 -8.18 -0.78 3.40
C SER A 334 -7.96 -2.27 3.63
N ALA A 335 -8.63 -2.86 4.63
CA ALA A 335 -8.53 -4.29 4.92
C ALA A 335 -8.96 -5.15 3.73
N CYS A 336 -10.04 -4.73 3.07
CA CYS A 336 -10.56 -5.34 1.84
C CYS A 336 -9.53 -5.33 0.71
N LEU A 337 -8.89 -4.18 0.43
CA LEU A 337 -7.88 -4.08 -0.63
C LEU A 337 -6.66 -4.96 -0.34
N TYR A 338 -6.18 -5.00 0.90
CA TYR A 338 -5.06 -5.87 1.27
C TYR A 338 -5.41 -7.35 1.05
N LEU A 339 -6.58 -7.77 1.52
CA LEU A 339 -7.04 -9.15 1.38
C LEU A 339 -7.22 -9.51 -0.11
N HIS A 340 -7.82 -8.61 -0.88
CA HIS A 340 -8.05 -8.79 -2.29
C HIS A 340 -6.73 -8.91 -3.08
N VAL A 341 -5.71 -8.12 -2.75
CA VAL A 341 -4.38 -8.20 -3.38
C VAL A 341 -3.73 -9.56 -3.14
N ALA A 342 -3.73 -10.05 -1.90
CA ALA A 342 -3.21 -11.38 -1.57
C ALA A 342 -4.00 -12.50 -2.27
N ALA A 343 -5.33 -12.45 -2.19
CA ALA A 343 -6.21 -13.45 -2.77
C ALA A 343 -6.08 -13.49 -4.30
N LYS A 344 -6.03 -12.34 -4.98
CA LYS A 344 -5.84 -12.24 -6.44
C LYS A 344 -4.50 -12.81 -6.87
N TYR A 345 -3.43 -12.54 -6.14
CA TYR A 345 -2.11 -13.12 -6.44
C TYR A 345 -2.16 -14.66 -6.40
N CYS A 346 -2.68 -15.24 -5.31
CA CYS A 346 -2.83 -16.70 -5.20
C CYS A 346 -3.78 -17.27 -6.25
N PHE A 347 -4.89 -16.58 -6.53
CA PHE A 347 -5.91 -17.00 -7.48
C PHE A 347 -5.36 -17.12 -8.90
N VAL A 348 -4.69 -16.07 -9.37
CA VAL A 348 -4.05 -16.04 -10.69
C VAL A 348 -2.96 -17.10 -10.79
N ARG A 349 -2.23 -17.34 -9.70
CA ARG A 349 -1.17 -18.33 -9.65
C ARG A 349 -1.69 -19.77 -9.69
N ILE A 350 -2.73 -20.09 -8.93
CA ILE A 350 -3.31 -21.45 -8.84
C ILE A 350 -4.04 -21.82 -10.14
N LEU A 351 -4.81 -20.87 -10.70
CA LEU A 351 -5.59 -21.10 -11.90
C LEU A 351 -4.86 -20.71 -13.19
N ARG A 352 -3.57 -20.38 -13.11
CA ARG A 352 -2.74 -20.04 -14.28
C ARG A 352 -2.84 -21.17 -15.30
N ASP A 353 -2.96 -20.79 -16.57
CA ASP A 353 -3.04 -21.72 -17.71
C ASP A 353 -4.28 -22.64 -17.71
N SER A 354 -5.27 -22.37 -16.85
CA SER A 354 -6.54 -23.09 -16.82
C SER A 354 -7.68 -22.26 -17.42
N ARG A 355 -8.64 -22.93 -18.06
CA ARG A 355 -9.90 -22.28 -18.52
C ARG A 355 -10.66 -21.63 -17.37
N HIS A 356 -10.47 -22.11 -16.14
CA HIS A 356 -11.19 -21.67 -14.95
C HIS A 356 -10.82 -20.25 -14.52
N LEU A 357 -9.65 -19.74 -14.91
CA LEU A 357 -9.23 -18.38 -14.58
C LEU A 357 -10.20 -17.32 -15.14
N GLN A 358 -10.69 -17.51 -16.36
CA GLN A 358 -11.53 -16.55 -17.08
C GLN A 358 -12.97 -17.04 -17.33
N SER A 359 -13.36 -18.22 -16.84
CA SER A 359 -14.73 -18.74 -16.98
C SER A 359 -15.45 -18.86 -15.63
N ASN A 360 -16.74 -18.51 -15.60
CA ASN A 360 -17.61 -18.60 -14.42
C ASN A 360 -17.94 -20.06 -14.08
N THR A 361 -16.95 -20.82 -13.63
CA THR A 361 -17.07 -22.23 -13.25
C THR A 361 -17.14 -22.39 -11.74
N PHE A 362 -17.59 -23.55 -11.26
CA PHE A 362 -17.55 -23.87 -9.83
C PHE A 362 -16.12 -23.76 -9.27
N ILE A 363 -15.11 -24.28 -9.99
CA ILE A 363 -13.70 -24.20 -9.59
C ILE A 363 -13.23 -22.73 -9.48
N HIS A 364 -13.62 -21.87 -10.42
CA HIS A 364 -13.32 -20.43 -10.33
C HIS A 364 -13.86 -19.84 -9.01
N TRP A 365 -15.13 -20.06 -8.72
CA TRP A 365 -15.78 -19.49 -7.54
C TRP A 365 -15.30 -20.11 -6.24
N ALA A 366 -15.13 -21.43 -6.19
CA ALA A 366 -14.64 -22.15 -5.02
C ALA A 366 -13.21 -21.71 -4.67
N THR A 367 -12.31 -21.57 -5.67
CA THR A 367 -10.95 -21.08 -5.44
C THR A 367 -10.95 -19.61 -5.03
N TRP A 368 -11.74 -18.75 -5.69
CA TRP A 368 -11.80 -17.33 -5.35
C TRP A 368 -12.32 -17.10 -3.92
N LEU A 369 -13.48 -17.65 -3.58
CA LEU A 369 -14.09 -17.51 -2.27
C LEU A 369 -13.29 -18.24 -1.19
N GLY A 370 -12.70 -19.39 -1.50
CA GLY A 370 -11.81 -20.11 -0.60
C GLY A 370 -10.58 -19.29 -0.22
N LEU A 371 -9.96 -18.60 -1.19
CA LEU A 371 -8.82 -17.72 -0.94
C LEU A 371 -9.21 -16.46 -0.16
N THR A 372 -10.35 -15.83 -0.47
CA THR A 372 -10.78 -14.61 0.24
C THR A 372 -11.20 -14.90 1.68
N PHE A 373 -12.09 -15.88 1.90
CA PHE A 373 -12.53 -16.24 3.26
C PHE A 373 -11.40 -16.91 4.05
N GLY A 374 -10.64 -17.82 3.43
CA GLY A 374 -9.49 -18.46 4.08
C GLY A 374 -8.43 -17.44 4.50
N GLY A 375 -8.09 -16.49 3.61
CA GLY A 375 -7.17 -15.39 3.92
C GLY A 375 -7.70 -14.46 5.01
N ALA A 376 -9.00 -14.15 5.01
CA ALA A 376 -9.63 -13.33 6.05
C ALA A 376 -9.57 -14.00 7.43
N PHE A 377 -9.91 -15.29 7.52
CA PHE A 377 -9.84 -16.03 8.78
C PHE A 377 -8.41 -16.22 9.28
N LEU A 378 -7.44 -16.41 8.38
CA LEU A 378 -6.04 -16.42 8.77
C LEU A 378 -5.60 -15.05 9.33
N ALA A 379 -6.00 -13.97 8.66
CA ALA A 379 -5.74 -12.60 9.13
C ALA A 379 -6.39 -12.32 10.49
N PHE A 380 -7.60 -12.82 10.74
CA PHE A 380 -8.29 -12.75 12.03
C PHE A 380 -7.51 -13.46 13.14
N ILE A 381 -7.07 -14.69 12.91
CA ILE A 381 -6.29 -15.44 13.90
C ILE A 381 -4.99 -14.69 14.25
N LEU A 382 -4.31 -14.14 13.25
CA LEU A 382 -3.08 -13.37 13.45
C LEU A 382 -3.32 -12.04 14.18
N ALA A 383 -4.44 -11.37 13.88
CA ALA A 383 -4.88 -10.17 14.59
C ALA A 383 -5.14 -10.44 16.08
N GLU A 384 -5.81 -11.54 16.42
CA GLU A 384 -6.11 -11.90 17.81
C GLU A 384 -4.91 -12.47 18.58
N ALA A 385 -3.91 -13.01 17.87
CA ALA A 385 -2.66 -13.48 18.47
C ALA A 385 -1.74 -12.33 18.89
N ILE A 386 -1.74 -11.22 18.15
CA ILE A 386 -0.97 -10.00 18.45
C ILE A 386 -1.94 -8.81 18.42
N PRO A 387 -2.78 -8.64 19.47
CA PRO A 387 -3.84 -7.63 19.49
C PRO A 387 -3.31 -6.20 19.75
N ILE A 388 -2.08 -5.91 19.34
CA ILE A 388 -1.48 -4.58 19.37
C ILE A 388 -1.18 -4.16 17.93
N PHE A 389 -1.92 -3.13 17.49
CA PHE A 389 -1.88 -2.61 16.13
C PHE A 389 -0.46 -2.29 15.64
N ASN A 390 0.32 -1.53 16.43
CA ASN A 390 1.67 -1.13 16.05
C ASN A 390 2.65 -2.30 15.94
N TYR A 391 2.54 -3.31 16.83
CA TYR A 391 3.43 -4.47 16.79
C TYR A 391 3.16 -5.35 15.58
N LEU A 392 1.88 -5.55 15.22
CA LEU A 392 1.50 -6.28 14.02
C LEU A 392 2.01 -5.57 12.75
N ILE A 393 1.89 -4.24 12.69
CA ILE A 393 2.38 -3.42 11.58
C ILE A 393 3.92 -3.50 11.48
N ALA A 394 4.63 -3.32 12.60
CA ALA A 394 6.09 -3.42 12.63
C ALA A 394 6.60 -4.83 12.28
N LEU A 395 5.91 -5.88 12.70
CA LEU A 395 6.24 -7.27 12.33
C LEU A 395 6.11 -7.48 10.82
N THR A 396 5.02 -6.99 10.23
CA THR A 396 4.77 -7.04 8.79
C THR A 396 5.88 -6.28 8.02
N GLY A 397 6.24 -5.11 8.55
CA GLY A 397 7.31 -4.27 8.03
C GLY A 397 8.65 -4.97 7.98
N SER A 398 9.09 -5.49 9.12
CA SER A 398 10.40 -6.14 9.26
C SER A 398 10.47 -7.44 8.48
N VAL A 399 9.59 -8.41 8.73
CA VAL A 399 9.69 -9.75 8.16
C VAL A 399 9.42 -9.77 6.66
N CYS A 400 8.43 -8.99 6.20
CA CYS A 400 7.95 -9.10 4.82
C CYS A 400 8.35 -7.90 3.96
N PHE A 401 8.07 -6.67 4.39
CA PHE A 401 8.32 -5.51 3.53
C PHE A 401 9.80 -5.11 3.47
N ALA A 402 10.62 -5.34 4.49
CA ALA A 402 12.04 -5.02 4.40
C ALA A 402 12.75 -5.78 3.26
N PRO A 403 12.59 -7.13 3.11
CA PRO A 403 13.15 -7.82 1.96
C PRO A 403 12.47 -7.44 0.64
N ILE A 404 11.14 -7.25 0.61
CA ILE A 404 10.38 -6.98 -0.63
C ILE A 404 10.55 -5.55 -1.14
N ALA A 405 10.62 -4.57 -0.26
CA ALA A 405 10.55 -3.14 -0.58
C ALA A 405 11.90 -2.42 -0.39
N ILE A 406 12.90 -3.04 0.22
CA ILE A 406 14.26 -2.49 0.32
C ILE A 406 15.26 -3.39 -0.42
N SER A 407 15.42 -4.66 0.00
CA SER A 407 16.47 -5.51 -0.56
C SER A 407 16.21 -5.88 -2.02
N LEU A 408 14.98 -6.28 -2.35
CA LEU A 408 14.63 -6.69 -3.72
C LEU A 408 14.80 -5.53 -4.71
N PRO A 409 14.27 -4.30 -4.50
CA PRO A 409 14.52 -3.18 -5.40
C PRO A 409 16.01 -2.88 -5.61
N GLY A 410 16.82 -2.92 -4.55
CA GLY A 410 18.27 -2.83 -4.68
C GLY A 410 18.83 -3.89 -5.64
N TYR A 411 18.40 -5.15 -5.47
CA TYR A 411 18.83 -6.24 -6.34
C TYR A 411 18.35 -6.10 -7.80
N LEU A 412 17.09 -5.69 -8.00
CA LEU A 412 16.53 -5.41 -9.34
C LEU A 412 17.37 -4.37 -10.08
N TRP A 413 17.74 -3.28 -9.40
CA TRP A 413 18.55 -2.23 -10.03
C TRP A 413 19.95 -2.72 -10.40
N LEU A 414 20.60 -3.47 -9.50
CA LEU A 414 21.95 -4.02 -9.73
C LEU A 414 21.96 -5.03 -10.88
N PHE A 415 20.88 -5.79 -11.05
CA PHE A 415 20.76 -6.76 -12.13
C PHE A 415 20.84 -6.10 -13.51
N ASP A 416 20.20 -4.95 -13.68
CA ASP A 416 20.19 -4.22 -14.96
C ASP A 416 21.43 -3.37 -15.22
N HIS A 417 22.15 -3.04 -14.16
CA HIS A 417 23.30 -2.14 -14.20
C HIS A 417 24.59 -2.84 -13.76
N LYS A 418 24.74 -4.14 -14.04
CA LYS A 418 25.95 -4.93 -13.70
C LYS A 418 27.23 -4.26 -14.20
N GLN A 419 27.19 -3.65 -15.37
CA GLN A 419 28.29 -2.92 -16.00
C GLN A 419 28.75 -1.69 -15.20
N TYR A 420 27.93 -1.14 -14.29
CA TYR A 420 28.32 0.02 -13.47
C TYR A 420 29.29 -0.36 -12.35
N ARG A 421 29.43 -1.65 -12.03
CA ARG A 421 30.38 -2.15 -11.04
C ARG A 421 31.83 -1.80 -11.36
N THR A 422 32.19 -1.78 -12.64
CA THR A 422 33.54 -1.44 -13.12
C THR A 422 33.54 -0.18 -14.00
N GLY A 423 32.48 0.63 -13.88
CA GLY A 423 32.31 1.86 -14.65
C GLY A 423 33.15 3.02 -14.11
N ASN A 424 32.80 4.24 -14.52
CA ASN A 424 33.41 5.46 -13.98
C ASN A 424 33.02 5.66 -12.49
N MET A 425 33.68 6.61 -11.80
CA MET A 425 33.48 6.85 -10.36
C MET A 425 32.00 7.11 -9.99
N GLN A 426 31.25 7.80 -10.85
CA GLN A 426 29.83 8.06 -10.63
C GLN A 426 28.99 6.78 -10.73
N GLN A 427 29.22 5.96 -11.76
CA GLN A 427 28.56 4.68 -11.96
C GLN A 427 28.84 3.72 -10.81
N GLN A 428 30.11 3.63 -10.38
CA GLN A 428 30.49 2.80 -9.23
C GLN A 428 29.81 3.26 -7.95
N THR A 429 29.77 4.58 -7.70
CA THR A 429 29.08 5.14 -6.52
C THR A 429 27.60 4.76 -6.52
N LEU A 430 26.91 4.94 -7.65
CA LEU A 430 25.50 4.53 -7.79
C LEU A 430 25.32 3.04 -7.57
N TYR A 431 26.20 2.21 -8.13
CA TYR A 431 26.16 0.76 -7.96
C TYR A 431 26.27 0.36 -6.49
N TRP A 432 27.26 0.89 -5.77
CA TRP A 432 27.45 0.56 -4.36
C TRP A 432 26.35 1.11 -3.45
N LEU A 433 25.78 2.28 -3.76
CA LEU A 433 24.61 2.80 -3.03
C LEU A 433 23.40 1.86 -3.14
N HIS A 434 23.12 1.31 -4.33
CA HIS A 434 22.05 0.31 -4.50
C HIS A 434 22.41 -1.03 -3.85
N ALA A 435 23.68 -1.42 -3.87
CA ALA A 435 24.16 -2.60 -3.17
C ALA A 435 23.93 -2.51 -1.66
N VAL A 436 24.04 -1.32 -1.06
CA VAL A 436 23.75 -1.08 0.37
C VAL A 436 22.27 -1.27 0.73
N MET A 437 21.34 -1.15 -0.22
CA MET A 437 19.92 -1.41 0.06
C MET A 437 19.67 -2.87 0.49
N ILE A 438 20.45 -3.83 -0.03
CA ILE A 438 20.31 -5.26 0.34
C ILE A 438 20.60 -5.49 1.84
N PRO A 439 21.80 -5.15 2.38
CA PRO A 439 22.08 -5.29 3.80
C PRO A 439 21.23 -4.35 4.67
N LEU A 440 20.79 -3.19 4.17
CA LEU A 440 19.83 -2.35 4.90
C LEU A 440 18.49 -3.07 5.12
N GLY A 441 17.93 -3.68 4.07
CA GLY A 441 16.71 -4.48 4.20
C GLY A 441 16.90 -5.71 5.08
N ALA A 442 18.07 -6.36 5.02
CA ALA A 442 18.41 -7.45 5.94
C ALA A 442 18.52 -6.97 7.39
N PHE A 443 19.11 -5.79 7.63
CA PHE A 443 19.19 -5.17 8.95
C PHE A 443 17.82 -4.84 9.53
N ILE A 444 16.92 -4.23 8.74
CA ILE A 444 15.54 -3.95 9.19
C ILE A 444 14.76 -5.26 9.41
N CYS A 445 14.98 -6.27 8.57
CA CYS A 445 14.38 -7.58 8.76
C CYS A 445 14.80 -8.21 10.08
N VAL A 446 16.10 -8.34 10.35
CA VAL A 446 16.61 -8.97 11.58
C VAL A 446 16.37 -8.09 12.80
N GLY A 447 16.83 -6.84 12.76
CA GLY A 447 16.74 -5.90 13.87
C GLY A 447 15.31 -5.51 14.21
N GLY A 448 14.48 -5.26 13.20
CA GLY A 448 13.06 -4.97 13.39
C GLY A 448 12.30 -6.17 13.95
N THR A 449 12.53 -7.38 13.44
CA THR A 449 11.89 -8.59 13.97
C THR A 449 12.30 -8.85 15.41
N TYR A 450 13.61 -8.73 15.71
CA TYR A 450 14.12 -8.82 17.07
C TYR A 450 13.44 -7.82 18.00
N GLY A 451 13.38 -6.54 17.61
CA GLY A 451 12.76 -5.49 18.42
C GLY A 451 11.28 -5.73 18.66
N VAL A 452 10.54 -6.16 17.64
CA VAL A 452 9.11 -6.47 17.77
C VAL A 452 8.89 -7.66 18.71
N ILE A 453 9.70 -8.72 18.61
CA ILE A 453 9.61 -9.87 19.52
C ILE A 453 9.88 -9.43 20.95
N GLU A 454 10.93 -8.64 21.19
CA GLU A 454 11.27 -8.16 22.53
C GLU A 454 10.15 -7.30 23.14
N GLU A 455 9.57 -6.38 22.36
CA GLU A 455 8.47 -5.53 22.81
C GLU A 455 7.17 -6.31 23.04
N ILE A 456 6.86 -7.33 22.22
CA ILE A 456 5.73 -8.23 22.47
C ILE A 456 5.93 -9.00 23.78
N ILE A 457 7.12 -9.57 24.02
CA ILE A 457 7.42 -10.30 25.26
C ILE A 457 7.23 -9.38 26.48
N LYS A 458 7.73 -8.14 26.42
CA LYS A 458 7.54 -7.15 27.48
C LYS A 458 6.07 -6.80 27.69
N ALA A 459 5.31 -6.64 26.61
CA ALA A 459 3.87 -6.32 26.67
C ALA A 459 3.04 -7.45 27.29
N TYR A 460 3.43 -8.71 27.12
CA TYR A 460 2.84 -9.83 27.86
C TYR A 460 3.29 -9.83 29.33
N ALA A 461 4.58 -9.63 29.59
CA ALA A 461 5.13 -9.68 30.95
C ALA A 461 4.60 -8.55 31.87
N ASN A 462 4.34 -7.36 31.32
CA ASN A 462 3.81 -6.22 32.07
C ASN A 462 2.27 -6.16 32.11
N GLY A 463 1.59 -7.12 31.48
CA GLY A 463 0.12 -7.20 31.44
C GLY A 463 -0.57 -6.23 30.46
N GLN A 464 0.17 -5.53 29.59
CA GLN A 464 -0.43 -4.73 28.50
C GLN A 464 -1.21 -5.62 27.52
N ILE A 465 -0.73 -6.84 27.26
CA ILE A 465 -1.49 -7.90 26.60
C ILE A 465 -1.84 -8.94 27.65
N GLY A 466 -3.13 -9.05 27.98
CA GLY A 466 -3.59 -10.05 28.95
C GLY A 466 -3.46 -11.49 28.44
N SER A 467 -4.02 -11.78 27.27
CA SER A 467 -3.93 -13.08 26.60
C SER A 467 -4.27 -12.95 25.11
N ALA A 468 -3.88 -13.94 24.30
CA ALA A 468 -4.40 -14.08 22.95
C ALA A 468 -5.92 -14.31 22.99
N PHE A 469 -6.67 -13.75 22.03
CA PHE A 469 -8.14 -13.79 22.02
C PHE A 469 -8.78 -13.21 23.30
N SER A 470 -8.20 -12.12 23.82
CA SER A 470 -8.74 -11.43 25.00
C SER A 470 -10.03 -10.69 24.67
N CYS A 471 -11.02 -10.81 25.55
CA CYS A 471 -12.23 -10.00 25.46
C CYS A 471 -12.05 -8.56 25.95
N ALA A 472 -10.89 -8.16 26.46
CA ALA A 472 -10.67 -6.81 26.99
C ALA A 472 -10.88 -5.71 25.93
N ASP A 473 -11.37 -4.54 26.34
CA ASP A 473 -11.53 -3.39 25.46
C ASP A 473 -10.18 -2.92 24.91
N ASN A 474 -10.04 -2.92 23.59
CA ASN A 474 -8.86 -2.45 22.87
C ASN A 474 -8.99 -1.01 22.35
N SER A 475 -10.10 -0.33 22.66
CA SER A 475 -10.39 1.04 22.24
C SER A 475 -10.14 2.10 23.30
N GLY A 476 -9.86 1.67 24.55
CA GLY A 476 -9.70 2.56 25.70
C GLY A 476 -10.94 3.42 25.92
N SER A 477 -12.14 2.85 25.75
CA SER A 477 -13.40 3.54 26.03
C SER A 477 -13.73 3.47 27.50
N THR A 478 -14.30 4.56 28.00
CA THR A 478 -14.75 4.73 29.39
C THR A 478 -16.23 5.06 29.43
#